data_AF-A0A653DDN2-F1
#
_entry.id   AF-A0A653DDN2-F1
#
_cell.length_a   1.000
_cell.length_b   1.000
_cell.length_c   1.000
_cell.angle_alpha   90.00
_cell.angle_beta   90.00
_cell.angle_gamma   90.00
#
_symmetry.space_group_name_H-M   'P 1'
#
loop_
_entity.id
_entity.type
_entity.pdbx_description
1 polymer ?
#
loop_
_entity_poly.entity_id
_entity_poly.type
_entity_poly.pdbx_seq_one_letter_code
_entity_poly.pdbx_strand_id
1 'polypeptide(L)'
;MDRYLVKSSIEESRGTQRELQLLQECNGMSESTEPVASSSTSSSSSISTRKMKSKRRVHRFNNLWLEDENFKDWLVKSEKSTKTCGYEYAYCKVCDVTIFPNKTDILRHKKSDKHSSLTRTIQKNKKISSLLDKSHYYKVKTAEIKLAAALVEGNVPFLFMDTLAPLLPQIFPDSKIACDLASKRTKTTSIIKENLGKYFQNEICTHLR
;
A
#
# COMPACT_ATOMS: atom_id res chain seq x y z
N MET A 1 -30.88 -16.92 14.85
CA MET A 1 -29.47 -16.68 14.48
C MET A 1 -29.27 -15.18 14.27
N ASP A 2 -29.64 -14.33 15.25
CA ASP A 2 -29.96 -12.91 14.95
C ASP A 2 -29.42 -11.91 15.99
N ARG A 3 -28.16 -12.06 16.41
CA ARG A 3 -27.48 -11.03 17.25
C ARG A 3 -26.23 -10.43 16.62
N TYR A 4 -25.74 -10.99 15.51
CA TYR A 4 -24.52 -10.52 14.85
C TYR A 4 -24.78 -9.45 13.79
N LEU A 5 -25.97 -9.43 13.17
CA LEU A 5 -26.29 -8.44 12.13
C LEU A 5 -26.56 -7.04 12.69
N VAL A 6 -27.14 -6.93 13.89
CA VAL A 6 -27.49 -5.63 14.51
C VAL A 6 -26.26 -4.83 14.96
N LYS A 7 -25.13 -5.49 15.27
CA LYS A 7 -23.91 -4.79 15.71
C LYS A 7 -23.19 -4.07 14.57
N SER A 8 -23.28 -4.58 13.34
CA SER A 8 -22.62 -3.98 12.17
C SER A 8 -23.23 -2.63 11.78
N SER A 9 -24.55 -2.49 11.82
CA SER A 9 -25.24 -1.24 11.45
C SER A 9 -25.08 -0.11 12.49
N ILE A 10 -24.78 -0.43 13.75
CA ILE A 10 -24.58 0.57 14.81
C ILE A 10 -23.16 1.17 14.77
N GLU A 11 -22.16 0.44 14.29
CA GLU A 11 -20.79 0.96 14.13
C GLU A 11 -20.63 1.86 12.90
N GLU A 12 -21.35 1.58 11.81
CA GLU A 12 -21.33 2.41 10.59
C GLU A 12 -21.94 3.80 10.80
N SER A 13 -22.92 3.93 11.69
CA SER A 13 -23.58 5.20 12.02
C SER A 13 -22.76 6.12 12.94
N ARG A 14 -21.71 5.58 13.61
CA ARG A 14 -20.85 6.34 14.54
C ARG A 14 -19.62 6.94 13.87
N GLY A 15 -19.22 6.42 12.70
CA GLY A 15 -18.11 6.97 11.91
C GLY A 15 -18.48 8.29 11.22
N THR A 16 -19.70 8.39 10.70
CA THR A 16 -20.16 9.53 9.90
C THR A 16 -20.46 10.79 10.71
N GLN A 17 -20.83 10.67 12.00
CA GLN A 17 -21.06 11.84 12.87
C GLN A 17 -19.77 12.52 13.35
N ARG A 18 -18.66 11.79 13.49
CA ARG A 18 -17.37 12.39 13.89
C ARG A 18 -16.69 13.16 12.76
N GLU A 19 -16.94 12.77 11.51
CA GLU A 19 -16.37 13.43 10.33
C GLU A 19 -17.06 14.76 10.02
N LEU A 20 -18.35 14.88 10.33
CA LEU A 20 -19.12 16.13 10.18
C LEU A 20 -18.82 17.17 11.27
N GLN A 21 -18.30 16.77 12.43
CA GLN A 21 -18.01 17.71 13.52
C GLN A 21 -16.66 18.42 13.37
N LEU A 22 -15.69 17.82 12.66
CA LEU A 22 -14.37 18.44 12.41
C LEU A 22 -14.35 19.46 11.27
N LEU A 23 -15.38 19.49 10.42
CA LEU A 23 -15.49 20.47 9.32
C LEU A 23 -16.21 21.77 9.72
N GLN A 24 -16.81 21.83 10.92
CA GLN A 24 -17.56 23.00 11.38
C GLN A 24 -16.72 23.97 12.23
N GLU A 25 -15.54 23.57 12.71
CA GLU A 25 -14.71 24.39 13.63
C GLU A 25 -13.78 25.40 12.93
N CYS A 26 -13.77 25.48 11.59
CA CYS A 26 -12.91 26.42 10.86
C CYS A 26 -13.61 27.71 10.38
N ASN A 27 -14.90 27.89 10.66
CA ASN A 27 -15.65 29.08 10.29
C ASN A 27 -16.23 29.78 11.52
N GLY A 28 -15.43 30.66 12.15
CA GLY A 28 -15.96 31.59 13.14
C GLY A 28 -14.90 32.15 14.07
N MET A 29 -14.20 33.21 13.65
CA MET A 29 -13.91 34.35 14.53
C MET A 29 -13.29 35.50 13.70
N SER A 30 -14.11 36.45 13.31
CA SER A 30 -13.68 37.80 12.96
C SER A 30 -14.75 38.79 13.42
N GLU A 31 -14.49 39.47 14.54
CA GLU A 31 -15.10 40.78 14.81
C GLU A 31 -14.27 41.52 15.86
N SER A 32 -13.74 42.68 15.50
CA SER A 32 -13.42 43.80 16.40
C SER A 32 -13.12 45.03 15.55
N THR A 33 -14.02 46.00 15.66
CA THR A 33 -14.05 47.31 15.01
C THR A 33 -13.45 48.42 15.90
N GLU A 34 -12.83 49.42 15.25
CA GLU A 34 -12.75 50.87 15.57
C GLU A 34 -11.70 51.39 16.61
N PRO A 35 -11.45 52.72 16.72
CA PRO A 35 -10.85 53.65 15.74
C PRO A 35 -9.75 54.56 16.38
N VAL A 36 -8.93 55.32 15.62
CA VAL A 36 -8.38 56.65 16.06
C VAL A 36 -7.58 57.39 14.96
N ALA A 37 -7.89 58.69 14.80
CA ALA A 37 -7.17 59.75 14.06
C ALA A 37 -6.08 60.41 14.97
N SER A 38 -5.12 61.29 14.61
CA SER A 38 -4.93 62.26 13.51
C SER A 38 -3.46 62.79 13.49
N SER A 39 -3.00 63.28 12.31
CA SER A 39 -2.10 64.47 12.04
C SER A 39 -0.60 64.44 12.46
N SER A 40 0.43 64.98 11.75
CA SER A 40 0.55 65.92 10.60
C SER A 40 1.99 65.99 10.02
N THR A 41 2.12 66.36 8.73
CA THR A 41 3.18 67.16 8.00
C THR A 41 4.61 66.60 7.82
N SER A 42 5.35 66.69 6.69
CA SER A 42 5.21 67.43 5.41
C SER A 42 6.24 66.99 4.32
N SER A 43 5.80 67.01 3.05
CA SER A 43 6.53 67.45 1.82
C SER A 43 7.54 66.56 1.03
N SER A 44 7.11 66.17 -0.18
CA SER A 44 7.76 66.30 -1.53
C SER A 44 9.10 65.56 -1.79
N SER A 45 9.34 64.77 -2.84
CA SER A 45 8.87 64.83 -4.24
C SER A 45 8.99 63.46 -4.92
N SER A 46 8.09 63.24 -5.88
CA SER A 46 7.84 62.01 -6.62
C SER A 46 8.70 61.87 -7.89
N ILE A 47 9.33 60.72 -8.08
CA ILE A 47 9.62 60.16 -9.42
C ILE A 47 9.03 58.76 -9.46
N SER A 48 7.77 58.67 -9.91
CA SER A 48 7.08 57.40 -10.13
C SER A 48 7.57 56.80 -11.44
N THR A 49 8.55 55.90 -11.39
CA THR A 49 8.77 54.97 -12.49
C THR A 49 7.67 53.91 -12.42
N ARG A 50 6.65 54.04 -13.27
CA ARG A 50 5.67 52.97 -13.48
C ARG A 50 6.40 51.74 -14.02
N LYS A 51 6.82 50.83 -13.13
CA LYS A 51 7.28 49.49 -13.53
C LYS A 51 6.11 48.81 -14.23
N MET A 52 6.22 48.68 -15.56
CA MET A 52 5.34 47.79 -16.31
C MET A 52 5.39 46.40 -15.67
N LYS A 53 4.23 45.90 -15.25
CA LYS A 53 4.10 44.59 -14.59
C LYS A 53 4.36 43.53 -15.66
N SER A 54 5.59 42.99 -15.70
CA SER A 54 5.98 41.92 -16.62
C SER A 54 4.99 40.76 -16.54
N LYS A 55 4.53 40.26 -17.69
CA LYS A 55 3.68 39.07 -17.80
C LYS A 55 4.37 37.92 -17.04
N ARG A 56 3.66 37.28 -16.10
CA ARG A 56 4.22 36.16 -15.32
C ARG A 56 4.54 35.01 -16.26
N ARG A 57 5.79 34.54 -16.25
CA ARG A 57 6.21 33.35 -17.01
C ARG A 57 5.53 32.12 -16.40
N VAL A 58 4.70 31.45 -17.19
CA VAL A 58 4.09 30.19 -16.80
C VAL A 58 5.11 29.07 -17.06
N HIS A 59 5.45 28.32 -16.01
CA HIS A 59 6.33 27.16 -16.11
C HIS A 59 5.50 25.90 -16.37
N ARG A 60 5.81 25.22 -17.47
CA ARG A 60 5.21 23.95 -17.85
C ARG A 60 6.09 22.81 -17.37
N PHE A 61 5.46 21.70 -17.02
CA PHE A 61 6.18 20.51 -16.58
C PHE A 61 6.80 19.83 -17.79
N ASN A 62 8.09 19.55 -17.73
CA ASN A 62 8.76 18.87 -18.84
C ASN A 62 8.62 17.35 -18.68
N ASN A 63 7.88 16.71 -19.58
CA ASN A 63 7.71 15.26 -19.57
C ASN A 63 9.02 14.49 -19.76
N LEU A 64 10.06 15.10 -20.37
CA LEU A 64 11.38 14.48 -20.51
C LEU A 64 12.03 14.17 -19.15
N TRP A 65 11.63 14.87 -18.07
CA TRP A 65 12.11 14.55 -16.72
C TRP A 65 11.58 13.21 -16.20
N LEU A 66 10.57 12.60 -16.82
CA LEU A 66 10.13 11.24 -16.47
C LEU A 66 11.02 10.16 -17.10
N GLU A 67 11.77 10.53 -18.14
CA GLU A 67 12.66 9.61 -18.88
C GLU A 67 14.09 9.65 -18.33
N ASP A 68 14.49 10.77 -17.73
CA ASP A 68 15.78 10.94 -17.07
C ASP A 68 15.95 9.94 -15.90
N GLU A 69 17.05 9.18 -15.92
CA GLU A 69 17.42 8.21 -14.87
C GLU A 69 17.46 8.83 -13.46
N ASN A 70 17.77 10.12 -13.38
CA ASN A 70 17.92 10.82 -12.10
C ASN A 70 16.59 11.12 -11.39
N PHE A 71 15.46 11.09 -12.10
CA PHE A 71 14.15 11.56 -11.64
C PHE A 71 13.03 10.54 -11.81
N LYS A 72 13.15 9.61 -12.77
CA LYS A 72 12.13 8.58 -13.10
C LYS A 72 11.63 7.78 -11.90
N ASP A 73 12.50 7.49 -10.94
CA ASP A 73 12.18 6.62 -9.82
C ASP A 73 11.16 7.22 -8.83
N TRP A 74 11.04 8.54 -8.74
CA TRP A 74 10.24 9.20 -7.69
C TRP A 74 9.42 10.40 -8.16
N LEU A 75 9.71 10.99 -9.32
CA LEU A 75 9.03 12.16 -9.85
C LEU A 75 7.84 11.77 -10.72
N VAL A 76 6.69 12.40 -10.48
CA VAL A 76 5.46 12.22 -11.27
C VAL A 76 4.83 13.57 -11.59
N LYS A 77 4.08 13.65 -12.69
CA LYS A 77 3.27 14.82 -13.01
C LYS A 77 2.10 14.95 -12.04
N SER A 78 1.93 16.10 -11.41
CA SER A 78 0.80 16.32 -10.50
C SER A 78 -0.50 16.52 -11.28
N GLU A 79 -1.58 15.87 -10.83
CA GLU A 79 -2.93 16.07 -11.35
C GLU A 79 -3.57 17.38 -10.84
N LYS A 80 -3.00 17.97 -9.79
CA LYS A 80 -3.45 19.25 -9.23
C LYS A 80 -2.97 20.40 -10.12
N SER A 81 -3.54 20.55 -11.31
CA SER A 81 -3.43 21.79 -12.07
C SER A 81 -4.35 22.82 -11.42
N THR A 82 -3.78 23.75 -10.65
CA THR A 82 -4.59 24.86 -10.13
C THR A 82 -5.04 25.71 -11.31
N LYS A 83 -6.34 25.63 -11.66
CA LYS A 83 -6.96 26.35 -12.80
C LYS A 83 -6.72 27.87 -12.75
N THR A 84 -6.39 28.40 -11.57
CA THR A 84 -6.10 29.81 -11.31
C THR A 84 -4.70 30.28 -11.71
N CYS A 85 -3.73 29.37 -11.91
CA CYS A 85 -2.31 29.74 -12.06
C CYS A 85 -1.65 29.22 -13.36
N GLY A 86 -2.24 28.23 -14.03
CA GLY A 86 -1.73 27.67 -15.29
C GLY A 86 -0.41 26.88 -15.20
N TYR A 87 0.15 26.70 -14.00
CA TYR A 87 1.36 25.89 -13.78
C TYR A 87 1.03 24.40 -13.73
N GLU A 88 1.90 23.59 -14.33
CA GLU A 88 1.88 22.13 -14.18
C GLU A 88 2.88 21.75 -13.09
N TYR A 89 2.42 21.31 -11.92
CA TYR A 89 3.32 20.97 -10.82
C TYR A 89 3.92 19.57 -10.97
N ALA A 90 5.11 19.40 -10.41
CA ALA A 90 5.69 18.08 -10.20
C ALA A 90 5.25 17.52 -8.84
N TYR A 91 5.22 16.21 -8.70
CA TYR A 91 4.87 15.53 -7.45
C TYR A 91 5.94 14.50 -7.11
N CYS A 92 6.37 14.48 -5.86
CA CYS A 92 7.28 13.48 -5.35
C CYS A 92 6.49 12.37 -4.65
N LYS A 93 6.57 11.15 -5.18
CA LYS A 93 5.97 9.94 -4.57
C LYS A 93 6.62 9.53 -3.25
N VAL A 94 7.87 9.92 -3.05
CA VAL A 94 8.62 9.55 -1.85
C VAL A 94 8.18 10.47 -0.72
N CYS A 95 8.19 11.78 -0.92
CA CYS A 95 7.91 12.75 0.14
C CYS A 95 6.45 13.19 0.24
N ASP A 96 5.59 12.77 -0.71
CA ASP A 96 4.20 13.22 -0.86
C ASP A 96 4.03 14.74 -0.95
N VAL A 97 4.97 15.42 -1.60
CA VAL A 97 5.01 16.88 -1.73
C VAL A 97 4.89 17.30 -3.20
N THR A 98 4.15 18.38 -3.44
CA THR A 98 4.12 19.07 -4.74
C THR A 98 5.31 20.02 -4.86
N ILE A 99 6.03 19.94 -5.98
CA ILE A 99 7.24 20.70 -6.26
C ILE A 99 6.97 21.60 -7.46
N PHE A 100 7.51 22.81 -7.42
CA PHE A 100 7.42 23.75 -8.53
C PHE A 100 8.16 23.19 -9.77
N PRO A 101 7.64 23.37 -11.00
CA PRO A 101 8.21 22.80 -12.23
C PRO A 101 9.47 23.54 -12.72
N ASN A 102 10.49 23.59 -11.87
CA ASN A 102 11.82 24.08 -12.19
C ASN A 102 12.83 22.99 -11.89
N LYS A 103 13.77 22.77 -12.81
CA LYS A 103 14.84 21.77 -12.65
C LYS A 103 15.66 22.01 -11.38
N THR A 104 15.94 23.26 -11.03
CA THR A 104 16.67 23.65 -9.81
C THR A 104 15.90 23.27 -8.54
N ASP A 105 14.59 23.49 -8.50
CA ASP A 105 13.74 23.16 -7.36
C ASP A 105 13.61 21.64 -7.17
N ILE A 106 13.53 20.88 -8.27
CA ILE A 106 13.52 19.41 -8.27
C ILE A 106 14.88 18.86 -7.79
N LEU A 107 15.99 19.42 -8.27
CA LEU A 107 17.33 19.04 -7.82
C LEU A 107 17.57 19.38 -6.34
N ARG A 108 17.08 20.54 -5.88
CA ARG A 108 17.13 20.91 -4.46
C ARG A 108 16.30 19.95 -3.61
N HIS A 109 15.12 19.55 -4.10
CA HIS A 109 14.29 18.55 -3.42
C HIS A 109 15.00 17.20 -3.31
N LYS A 110 15.64 16.71 -4.38
CA LYS A 110 16.42 15.46 -4.36
C LYS A 110 17.50 15.47 -3.27
N LYS A 111 18.13 16.62 -3.03
CA LYS A 111 19.17 16.83 -2.00
C LYS A 111 18.61 17.08 -0.60
N SER A 112 17.30 17.23 -0.43
CA SER A 112 16.69 17.51 0.87
C SER A 112 16.79 16.31 1.81
N ASP A 113 17.00 16.57 3.10
CA ASP A 113 17.12 15.54 4.14
C ASP A 113 15.86 14.65 4.21
N LYS A 114 14.67 15.22 4.00
CA LYS A 114 13.41 14.48 3.96
C LYS A 114 13.41 13.43 2.85
N HIS A 115 13.88 13.81 1.66
CA HIS A 115 13.92 12.91 0.51
C HIS A 115 15.00 11.84 0.68
N SER A 116 16.20 12.23 1.11
CA SER A 116 17.33 11.32 1.32
C SER A 116 17.03 10.26 2.40
N SER A 117 16.50 10.69 3.55
CA SER A 117 16.16 9.79 4.66
C SER A 117 15.09 8.77 4.28
N LEU A 118 14.03 9.20 3.61
CA LEU A 118 12.94 8.30 3.22
C LEU A 118 13.35 7.35 2.09
N THR A 119 14.11 7.83 1.11
CA THR A 119 14.69 6.97 0.06
C THR A 119 15.57 5.89 0.67
N ARG A 120 16.42 6.23 1.64
CA ARG A 120 17.26 5.27 2.36
C ARG A 120 16.42 4.23 3.12
N THR A 121 15.31 4.64 3.73
CA THR A 121 14.40 3.72 4.44
C THR A 121 13.70 2.77 3.47
N ILE A 122 13.22 3.27 2.33
CA ILE A 122 12.59 2.46 1.29
C ILE A 122 13.58 1.43 0.71
N GLN A 123 14.83 1.82 0.47
CA GLN A 123 15.87 0.90 -0.01
C GLN A 123 16.21 -0.21 0.99
N LYS A 124 16.18 0.07 2.29
CA LYS A 124 16.44 -0.93 3.34
C LYS A 124 15.29 -1.91 3.53
N ASN A 125 14.05 -1.47 3.30
CA ASN A 125 12.88 -2.31 3.45
C ASN A 125 12.79 -3.30 2.27
N LYS A 126 12.80 -4.60 2.59
CA LYS A 126 12.56 -5.64 1.58
C LYS A 126 11.14 -5.50 1.03
N LYS A 127 10.98 -5.66 -0.28
CA LYS A 127 9.66 -5.70 -0.91
C LYS A 127 8.83 -6.81 -0.24
N ILE A 128 7.61 -6.47 0.20
CA ILE A 128 6.68 -7.41 0.84
C ILE A 128 6.50 -8.68 -0.01
N SER A 129 6.53 -8.56 -1.35
CA SER A 129 6.47 -9.69 -2.28
C SER A 129 7.52 -10.77 -2.03
N SER A 130 8.72 -10.41 -1.59
CA SER A 130 9.80 -11.37 -1.28
C SER A 130 9.57 -12.13 0.04
N LEU A 131 8.76 -11.59 0.94
CA LEU A 131 8.35 -12.27 2.18
C LEU A 131 7.19 -13.23 1.96
N LEU A 132 6.46 -13.05 0.86
CA LEU A 132 5.28 -13.85 0.47
C LEU A 132 5.63 -14.96 -0.52
N ASP A 133 6.89 -15.38 -0.61
CA ASP A 133 7.28 -16.49 -1.48
C ASP A 133 6.73 -17.82 -0.95
N LYS A 134 5.44 -18.05 -1.24
CA LYS A 134 4.69 -19.25 -0.86
C LYS A 134 5.06 -20.46 -1.73
N SER A 135 6.00 -20.32 -2.66
CA SER A 135 6.41 -21.39 -3.58
C SER A 135 6.81 -22.66 -2.83
N HIS A 136 7.63 -22.54 -1.77
CA HIS A 136 8.01 -23.68 -0.95
C HIS A 136 6.82 -24.26 -0.18
N TYR A 137 6.01 -23.40 0.43
CA TYR A 137 4.83 -23.77 1.19
C TYR A 137 3.85 -24.63 0.37
N TYR A 138 3.55 -24.22 -0.87
CA TYR A 138 2.65 -24.97 -1.74
C TYR A 138 3.24 -26.33 -2.13
N LYS A 139 4.56 -26.43 -2.37
CA LYS A 139 5.22 -27.70 -2.67
C LYS A 139 5.09 -28.70 -1.52
N VAL A 140 5.29 -28.26 -0.28
CA VAL A 140 5.07 -29.10 0.91
C VAL A 140 3.61 -29.54 1.00
N LYS A 141 2.65 -28.63 0.80
CA LYS A 141 1.22 -28.98 0.83
C LYS A 141 0.83 -29.99 -0.24
N THR A 142 1.33 -29.82 -1.46
CA THR A 142 1.09 -30.79 -2.54
C THR A 142 1.66 -32.16 -2.20
N ALA A 143 2.84 -32.23 -1.60
CA ALA A 143 3.42 -33.49 -1.14
C ALA A 143 2.58 -34.16 -0.04
N GLU A 144 2.05 -33.39 0.93
CA GLU A 144 1.17 -33.92 1.98
C GLU A 144 -0.10 -34.55 1.38
N ILE A 145 -0.72 -33.88 0.42
CA ILE A 145 -1.95 -34.35 -0.24
C ILE A 145 -1.67 -35.61 -1.06
N LYS A 146 -0.58 -35.63 -1.83
CA LYS A 146 -0.17 -36.80 -2.62
C LYS A 146 0.11 -38.02 -1.73
N LEU A 147 0.80 -37.80 -0.61
CA LEU A 147 1.09 -38.87 0.33
C LEU A 147 -0.19 -39.39 1.02
N ALA A 148 -1.11 -38.48 1.37
CA ALA A 148 -2.41 -38.87 1.90
C ALA A 148 -3.23 -39.68 0.89
N ALA A 149 -3.24 -39.28 -0.39
CA ALA A 149 -3.92 -40.01 -1.46
C ALA A 149 -3.34 -41.42 -1.66
N ALA A 150 -2.01 -41.55 -1.69
CA ALA A 150 -1.34 -42.84 -1.85
C ALA A 150 -1.68 -43.84 -0.72
N LEU A 151 -1.87 -43.36 0.52
CA LEU A 151 -2.31 -44.21 1.62
C LEU A 151 -3.74 -44.72 1.45
N VAL A 152 -4.64 -43.88 0.93
CA VAL A 152 -6.02 -44.26 0.65
C VAL A 152 -6.07 -45.28 -0.48
N GLU A 153 -5.32 -45.05 -1.56
CA GLU A 153 -5.21 -45.99 -2.68
C GLU A 153 -4.67 -47.35 -2.24
N GLY A 154 -3.64 -47.36 -1.37
CA GLY A 154 -3.07 -48.58 -0.82
C GLY A 154 -3.85 -49.20 0.35
N ASN A 155 -4.98 -48.62 0.76
CA ASN A 155 -5.74 -49.01 1.95
C ASN A 155 -4.85 -49.17 3.22
N VAL A 156 -3.86 -48.28 3.36
CA VAL A 156 -2.89 -48.31 4.45
C VAL A 156 -3.46 -47.54 5.67
N PRO A 157 -3.33 -48.06 6.90
CA PRO A 157 -3.77 -47.34 8.09
C PRO A 157 -3.11 -45.97 8.21
N PHE A 158 -3.88 -44.91 8.48
CA PHE A 158 -3.33 -43.56 8.67
C PHE A 158 -2.35 -43.44 9.84
N LEU A 159 -2.34 -44.41 10.75
CA LEU A 159 -1.35 -44.52 11.82
C LEU A 159 0.07 -44.69 11.26
N PHE A 160 0.22 -45.27 10.07
CA PHE A 160 1.52 -45.42 9.40
C PHE A 160 2.20 -44.08 9.13
N MET A 161 1.44 -42.98 9.00
CA MET A 161 2.04 -41.65 8.85
C MET A 161 2.82 -41.19 10.08
N ASP A 162 2.47 -41.68 11.28
CA ASP A 162 3.17 -41.30 12.50
C ASP A 162 4.60 -41.87 12.55
N THR A 163 4.84 -42.99 11.86
CA THR A 163 6.18 -43.56 11.68
C THR A 163 6.84 -43.09 10.39
N LEU A 164 6.08 -42.93 9.30
CA LEU A 164 6.63 -42.51 8.01
C LEU A 164 7.14 -41.07 7.99
N ALA A 165 6.37 -40.12 8.54
CA ALA A 165 6.75 -38.70 8.53
C ALA A 165 8.11 -38.40 9.17
N PRO A 166 8.47 -38.94 10.35
CA PRO A 166 9.81 -38.74 10.91
C PRO A 166 10.93 -39.51 10.17
N LEU A 167 10.60 -40.53 9.37
CA LEU A 167 11.59 -41.27 8.57
C LEU A 167 11.97 -40.54 7.28
N LEU A 168 11.06 -39.77 6.69
CA LEU A 168 11.31 -39.07 5.41
C LEU A 168 12.53 -38.12 5.44
N PRO A 169 12.76 -37.30 6.49
CA PRO A 169 13.97 -36.47 6.59
C PRO A 169 15.25 -37.29 6.76
N GLN A 170 15.17 -38.51 7.32
CA GLN A 170 16.33 -39.39 7.49
C GLN A 170 16.73 -40.06 6.18
N ILE A 171 15.73 -40.41 5.36
CA ILE A 171 15.94 -41.04 4.05
C ILE A 171 16.36 -39.99 3.00
N PHE A 172 15.79 -38.78 3.07
CA PHE A 172 16.00 -37.70 2.10
C PHE A 172 16.51 -36.41 2.77
N PRO A 173 17.78 -36.38 3.22
CA PRO A 173 18.35 -35.20 3.88
C PRO A 173 18.62 -34.02 2.92
N ASP A 174 18.66 -34.29 1.62
CA ASP A 174 18.85 -33.31 0.55
C ASP A 174 17.61 -32.45 0.28
N SER A 175 16.43 -33.00 0.55
CA SER A 175 15.16 -32.36 0.25
C SER A 175 14.63 -31.53 1.43
N LYS A 176 14.63 -30.20 1.25
CA LYS A 176 13.96 -29.27 2.19
C LYS A 176 12.46 -29.56 2.34
N ILE A 177 11.83 -30.07 1.28
CA ILE A 177 10.40 -30.42 1.30
C ILE A 177 10.17 -31.60 2.24
N ALA A 178 11.02 -32.62 2.21
CA ALA A 178 10.89 -33.79 3.08
C ALA A 178 11.12 -33.43 4.55
N CYS A 179 12.06 -32.51 4.83
CA CYS A 179 12.30 -32.00 6.17
C CYS A 179 11.08 -31.26 6.76
N ASP A 180 10.43 -30.42 5.95
CA ASP A 180 9.25 -29.65 6.37
C ASP A 180 7.94 -30.46 6.31
N LEU A 181 7.96 -31.67 5.74
CA LEU A 181 6.79 -32.55 5.58
C LEU A 181 6.43 -33.24 6.90
N ALA A 182 5.88 -32.48 7.84
CA ALA A 182 5.36 -33.00 9.09
C ALA A 182 3.83 -33.22 9.00
N SER A 183 3.40 -34.38 8.51
CA SER A 183 2.00 -34.82 8.57
C SER A 183 1.85 -36.10 9.39
N LYS A 184 0.97 -36.07 10.38
CA LYS A 184 0.67 -37.20 11.28
C LYS A 184 -0.75 -37.71 11.04
N ARG A 185 -1.15 -38.77 11.72
CA ARG A 185 -2.47 -39.42 11.60
C ARG A 185 -3.64 -38.43 11.55
N THR A 186 -3.73 -37.52 12.53
CA THR A 186 -4.86 -36.58 12.65
C THR A 186 -4.94 -35.63 11.46
N LYS A 187 -3.80 -35.05 11.07
CA LYS A 187 -3.69 -34.14 9.94
C LYS A 187 -4.01 -34.84 8.61
N THR A 188 -3.46 -36.03 8.39
CA THR A 188 -3.75 -36.85 7.21
C THR A 188 -5.24 -37.19 7.12
N THR A 189 -5.85 -37.57 8.25
CA THR A 189 -7.30 -37.84 8.32
C THR A 189 -8.12 -36.59 7.97
N SER A 190 -7.74 -35.43 8.50
CA SER A 190 -8.42 -34.16 8.19
C SER A 190 -8.26 -33.76 6.73
N ILE A 191 -7.08 -33.93 6.12
CA ILE A 191 -6.85 -33.65 4.69
C ILE A 191 -7.78 -34.51 3.83
N ILE A 192 -7.89 -35.79 4.14
CA ILE A 192 -8.72 -36.71 3.37
C ILE A 192 -10.21 -36.38 3.54
N LYS A 193 -10.68 -36.19 4.77
CA LYS A 193 -12.10 -35.91 5.05
C LYS A 193 -12.54 -34.55 4.55
N GLU A 194 -11.80 -33.50 4.89
CA GLU A 194 -12.22 -32.12 4.66
C GLU A 194 -11.84 -31.60 3.28
N ASN A 195 -10.70 -32.00 2.72
CA ASN A 195 -10.28 -31.49 1.42
C ASN A 195 -10.67 -32.45 0.30
N LEU A 196 -10.10 -33.65 0.28
CA LEU A 196 -10.33 -34.61 -0.80
C LEU A 196 -11.80 -35.07 -0.84
N GLY A 197 -12.37 -35.43 0.30
CA GLY A 197 -13.75 -35.89 0.41
C GLY A 197 -14.75 -34.85 -0.09
N LYS A 198 -14.64 -33.59 0.36
CA LYS A 198 -15.52 -32.50 -0.12
C LYS A 198 -15.30 -32.20 -1.60
N TYR A 199 -14.07 -32.27 -2.09
CA TYR A 199 -13.76 -32.06 -3.50
C TYR A 199 -14.48 -33.08 -4.39
N PHE A 200 -14.31 -34.38 -4.10
CA PHE A 200 -14.96 -35.45 -4.87
C PHE A 200 -16.48 -35.40 -4.76
N GLN A 201 -17.03 -35.07 -3.58
CA GLN A 201 -18.48 -34.88 -3.42
C GLN A 201 -19.00 -33.76 -4.32
N ASN A 202 -18.30 -32.63 -4.40
CA ASN A 202 -18.70 -31.51 -5.25
C ASN A 202 -18.56 -31.83 -6.74
N GLU A 203 -17.50 -32.55 -7.13
CA GLU A 203 -17.28 -33.01 -8.50
C GLU A 203 -18.41 -33.95 -8.95
N ILE A 204 -18.73 -34.96 -8.15
CA ILE A 204 -19.85 -35.89 -8.39
C ILE A 204 -21.18 -35.12 -8.47
N CYS A 205 -21.45 -34.19 -7.55
CA CYS A 205 -22.66 -33.36 -7.59
C CYS A 205 -22.76 -32.49 -8.84
N THR A 206 -21.62 -32.06 -9.40
CA THR A 206 -21.58 -31.21 -10.61
C THR A 206 -21.82 -32.04 -11.87
N HIS A 207 -21.29 -33.26 -11.94
CA HIS A 207 -21.47 -34.13 -13.11
C HIS A 207 -22.83 -34.82 -13.15
N LEU A 208 -23.47 -35.03 -12.00
CA LEU A 208 -24.80 -35.64 -11.91
C LEU A 208 -25.97 -34.64 -12.05
N ARG A 209 -25.70 -33.32 -12.12
CA ARG A 209 -26.69 -32.27 -12.26
C ARG A 209 -26.70 -31.72 -13.68
#